data_AF-A0A4R8ZY56-F1
#
_entry.id   AF-A0A4R8ZY56-F1
#
_cell.length_a   1.000
_cell.length_b   1.000
_cell.length_c   1.000
_cell.angle_alpha   90.00
_cell.angle_beta   90.00
_cell.angle_gamma   90.00
#
_symmetry.space_group_name_H-M   'P 1'
#
loop_
_entity.id
_entity.type
_entity.pdbx_description
1 polymer ?
#
loop_
_entity_poly.entity_id
_entity_poly.type
_entity_poly.pdbx_seq_one_letter_code
_entity_poly.pdbx_strand_id
1 'polypeptide(L)'
;MSDNRDPGARLLQDVMRFKGQRNEARAETARQAGLIAELQLELIATGVRGRLLRFEDFHQHVTVEAVLCPDGRVDSRKLDLMVSDLLRRRPELGVSPQK
;
A
#
# COMPACT_ATOMS: atom_id res chain seq x y z
N MET A 1 14.55 50.82 -16.71
CA MET A 1 15.63 49.82 -16.88
C MET A 1 14.96 48.48 -17.18
N SER A 2 14.85 48.13 -18.45
CA SER A 2 14.22 46.88 -18.89
C SER A 2 15.18 45.73 -18.57
N ASP A 3 14.73 44.76 -17.79
CA ASP A 3 15.50 43.57 -17.43
C ASP A 3 15.74 42.73 -18.71
N ASN A 4 16.86 43.02 -19.37
CA ASN A 4 17.28 42.48 -20.67
C ASN A 4 17.88 41.08 -20.53
N ARG A 5 17.28 40.24 -19.67
CA ARG A 5 17.64 38.83 -19.54
C ARG A 5 17.03 38.09 -20.71
N ASP A 6 17.89 37.46 -21.51
CA ASP A 6 17.55 36.64 -22.67
C ASP A 6 16.35 35.72 -22.35
N PRO A 7 15.19 35.88 -23.02
CA PRO A 7 14.01 35.07 -22.81
C PRO A 7 14.30 33.56 -22.91
N GLY A 8 15.27 33.16 -23.74
CA GLY A 8 15.70 31.78 -23.87
C GLY A 8 16.35 31.22 -22.60
N ALA A 9 17.16 32.02 -21.91
CA ALA A 9 17.80 31.62 -20.66
C ALA A 9 16.80 31.44 -19.52
N ARG A 10 15.77 32.30 -19.45
CA ARG A 10 14.67 32.17 -18.49
C ARG A 10 13.84 30.91 -18.74
N LEU A 11 13.50 30.64 -20.01
CA LEU A 11 12.75 29.43 -20.37
C LEU A 11 13.51 28.15 -20.00
N LEU A 12 14.83 28.11 -20.23
CA LEU A 12 15.67 26.98 -19.84
C LEU A 12 15.68 26.78 -18.32
N GLN A 13 15.81 27.86 -17.54
CA GLN A 13 15.74 27.80 -16.08
C GLN A 13 14.39 27.26 -15.60
N ASP A 14 13.28 27.73 -16.19
CA ASP A 14 11.94 27.27 -15.83
C ASP A 14 11.73 25.78 -16.19
N VAL A 15 12.18 25.33 -17.35
CA VAL A 15 12.11 23.91 -17.74
C VAL A 15 12.92 23.03 -16.79
N MET A 16 14.13 23.47 -16.40
CA MET A 16 14.94 22.74 -15.41
C MET A 16 14.23 22.69 -14.05
N ARG A 17 13.65 23.82 -13.61
CA ARG A 17 12.87 23.89 -12.36
C ARG A 17 11.67 22.95 -12.39
N PHE A 18 10.85 22.99 -13.44
CA PHE A 18 9.67 22.13 -13.57
C PHE A 18 10.03 20.64 -13.68
N LYS A 19 11.15 20.30 -14.35
CA LYS A 19 11.66 18.93 -14.36
C LYS A 19 12.09 18.47 -12.97
N GLY A 20 12.77 19.32 -12.21
CA GLY A 20 13.12 19.06 -10.81
C GLY A 20 11.89 18.78 -9.96
N GLN A 21 10.92 19.71 -9.98
CA GLN A 21 9.66 19.58 -9.24
C GLN A 21 8.88 18.31 -9.61
N ARG A 22 8.82 17.96 -10.89
CA ARG A 22 8.16 16.71 -11.34
C ARG A 22 8.87 15.47 -10.82
N ASN A 23 10.20 15.46 -10.85
CA ASN A 23 10.99 14.33 -10.38
C ASN A 23 10.88 14.18 -8.86
N GLU A 24 10.89 15.28 -8.12
CA GLU A 24 10.64 15.31 -6.67
C GLU A 24 9.24 14.81 -6.33
N ALA A 25 8.20 15.31 -7.02
CA ALA A 25 6.83 14.86 -6.83
C ALA A 25 6.69 13.35 -7.10
N ARG A 26 7.33 12.84 -8.15
CA ARG A 26 7.34 11.38 -8.45
C ARG A 26 8.03 10.58 -7.36
N ALA A 27 9.18 11.05 -6.87
CA ALA A 27 9.89 10.39 -5.79
C ALA A 27 9.05 10.37 -4.51
N GLU A 28 8.34 11.46 -4.21
CA GLU A 28 7.45 11.55 -3.07
C GLU A 28 6.24 10.62 -3.19
N THR A 29 5.57 10.61 -4.35
CA THR A 29 4.45 9.68 -4.59
C THR A 29 4.90 8.22 -4.48
N ALA A 30 6.10 7.88 -4.95
CA ALA A 30 6.64 6.53 -4.79
C ALA A 30 6.91 6.17 -3.33
N ARG A 31 7.46 7.09 -2.53
CA ARG A 31 7.64 6.91 -1.08
C ARG A 31 6.31 6.69 -0.37
N GLN A 32 5.31 7.52 -0.68
CA GLN A 32 3.97 7.42 -0.09
C GLN A 32 3.29 6.10 -0.47
N ALA A 33 3.43 5.65 -1.72
CA ALA A 33 2.89 4.36 -2.16
C ALA A 33 3.51 3.18 -1.38
N GLY A 34 4.83 3.22 -1.13
CA GLY A 34 5.52 2.24 -0.29
C GLY A 34 4.97 2.21 1.14
N LEU A 35 4.84 3.38 1.77
CA LEU A 35 4.30 3.50 3.13
C LEU A 35 2.84 3.02 3.22
N ILE A 36 2.02 3.32 2.22
CA ILE A 36 0.63 2.84 2.18
C ILE A 36 0.59 1.31 2.13
N ALA A 37 1.45 0.68 1.32
CA ALA A 37 1.53 -0.78 1.24
C ALA A 37 1.97 -1.39 2.58
N GLU A 38 2.96 -0.79 3.25
CA GLU A 38 3.40 -1.23 4.59
C GLU A 38 2.26 -1.13 5.62
N LEU A 39 1.55 -0.01 5.66
CA LEU A 39 0.41 0.20 6.56
C LEU A 39 -0.75 -0.76 6.28
N GLN A 40 -1.03 -1.06 5.00
CA GLN A 40 -2.03 -2.05 4.62
C GLN A 40 -1.66 -3.43 5.15
N LEU A 41 -0.39 -3.83 5.02
CA LEU A 41 0.11 -5.11 5.54
C LEU A 41 -0.01 -5.19 7.05
N GLU A 42 0.38 -4.14 7.78
CA GLU A 42 0.26 -4.09 9.24
C GLU A 42 -1.20 -4.18 9.72
N LEU A 43 -2.12 -3.50 9.03
CA LEU A 43 -3.55 -3.57 9.30
C LEU A 43 -4.10 -4.99 9.12
N ILE A 44 -3.72 -5.65 8.03
CA ILE A 44 -4.13 -7.03 7.76
C ILE A 44 -3.52 -7.97 8.81
N ALA A 45 -2.22 -7.86 9.08
CA ALA A 45 -1.53 -8.66 10.08
C ALA A 45 -2.21 -8.55 11.46
N THR A 46 -2.63 -7.33 11.82
CA THR A 46 -3.39 -7.07 13.04
C THR A 46 -4.78 -7.73 13.01
N GLY A 47 -5.50 -7.63 11.89
CA GLY A 47 -6.83 -8.21 11.72
C GLY A 47 -6.86 -9.75 11.71
N VAL A 48 -5.78 -10.40 11.27
CA VAL A 48 -5.67 -11.87 11.26
C VAL A 48 -4.94 -12.44 12.48
N ARG A 49 -4.40 -11.57 13.34
CA ARG A 49 -3.66 -11.97 14.54
C ARG A 49 -4.52 -12.86 15.43
N GLY A 50 -3.94 -13.98 15.86
CA GLY A 50 -4.63 -14.96 16.72
C GLY A 50 -5.66 -15.83 15.99
N ARG A 51 -5.84 -15.65 14.67
CA ARG A 51 -6.69 -16.51 13.84
C ARG A 51 -5.86 -17.45 12.98
N LEU A 52 -4.79 -16.94 12.37
CA LEU A 52 -3.84 -17.73 11.59
C LEU A 52 -2.59 -18.06 12.43
N LEU A 53 -2.03 -19.26 12.26
CA LEU A 53 -0.76 -19.66 12.87
C LEU A 53 0.41 -18.85 12.32
N ARG A 54 0.40 -18.61 11.00
CA ARG A 54 1.44 -17.88 10.27
C ARG A 54 0.80 -16.83 9.41
N PHE A 55 1.40 -15.65 9.36
CA PHE A 55 0.91 -14.58 8.51
C PHE A 55 1.14 -14.89 7.03
N GLU A 56 2.17 -15.68 6.72
CA GLU A 56 2.50 -16.13 5.37
C GLU A 56 1.37 -16.92 4.71
N ASP A 57 0.56 -17.65 5.50
CA ASP A 57 -0.58 -18.41 5.00
C ASP A 57 -1.67 -17.48 4.42
N PHE A 58 -1.78 -16.26 4.94
CA PHE A 58 -2.65 -15.24 4.35
C PHE A 58 -2.21 -14.87 2.93
N HIS A 59 -0.90 -14.63 2.74
CA HIS A 59 -0.34 -14.27 1.44
C HIS A 59 -0.44 -15.41 0.42
N GLN A 60 -0.31 -16.65 0.86
CA GLN A 60 -0.42 -17.83 -0.02
C GLN A 60 -1.85 -18.09 -0.50
N HIS A 61 -2.87 -17.62 0.22
CA HIS A 61 -4.26 -18.02 -0.02
C HIS A 61 -5.27 -16.90 -0.28
N VAL A 62 -5.01 -15.66 0.15
CA VAL A 62 -5.96 -14.55 0.05
C VAL A 62 -5.40 -13.37 -0.77
N THR A 63 -4.16 -12.97 -0.51
CA THR A 63 -3.53 -11.73 -1.02
C THR A 63 -4.13 -10.42 -0.47
N VAL A 64 -3.34 -9.34 -0.51
CA VAL A 64 -3.73 -8.02 0.00
C VAL A 64 -4.82 -7.41 -0.87
N GLU A 65 -4.65 -7.46 -2.19
CA GLU A 65 -5.56 -6.87 -3.18
C GLU A 65 -6.97 -7.44 -3.07
N ALA A 66 -7.08 -8.72 -2.69
CA ALA A 66 -8.38 -9.36 -2.51
C ALA A 66 -9.18 -8.76 -1.35
N VAL A 67 -8.55 -8.11 -0.38
CA VAL A 67 -9.21 -7.48 0.78
C VAL A 67 -9.23 -5.95 0.71
N LEU A 68 -8.78 -5.35 -0.39
CA LEU A 68 -8.85 -3.91 -0.59
C LEU A 68 -10.21 -3.47 -1.17
N CYS A 69 -10.65 -2.29 -0.74
CA CYS A 69 -11.68 -1.48 -1.37
C CYS A 69 -11.15 -0.79 -2.63
N PRO A 70 -12.03 -0.27 -3.51
CA PRO A 70 -11.63 0.52 -4.68
C PRO A 70 -10.82 1.78 -4.33
N ASP A 71 -10.95 2.30 -3.11
CA ASP A 71 -10.19 3.44 -2.60
C ASP A 71 -8.83 3.05 -1.98
N GLY A 72 -8.46 1.77 -2.05
CA GLY A 72 -7.21 1.23 -1.53
C GLY A 72 -7.20 1.00 -0.02
N ARG A 73 -8.33 1.14 0.69
CA ARG A 73 -8.41 0.81 2.12
C ARG A 73 -8.63 -0.68 2.33
N VAL A 74 -8.15 -1.22 3.44
CA VAL A 74 -8.44 -2.61 3.84
C VAL A 74 -9.90 -2.70 4.27
N ASP A 75 -10.68 -3.54 3.60
CA ASP A 75 -12.04 -3.89 4.00
C ASP A 75 -11.98 -4.97 5.08
N SER A 76 -12.17 -4.56 6.34
CA SER A 76 -12.13 -5.48 7.48
C SER A 76 -13.20 -6.57 7.40
N ARG A 77 -14.39 -6.28 6.85
CA ARG A 77 -15.45 -7.29 6.72
C ARG A 77 -15.08 -8.34 5.68
N LYS A 78 -14.52 -7.89 4.56
CA LYS A 78 -14.03 -8.79 3.50
C LYS A 78 -12.87 -9.65 4.01
N LEU A 79 -11.93 -9.04 4.73
CA LEU A 79 -10.84 -9.75 5.41
C LEU A 79 -11.39 -10.84 6.34
N ASP A 80 -12.36 -10.51 7.19
CA ASP A 80 -12.96 -11.47 8.12
C ASP A 80 -13.64 -12.64 7.43
N LEU A 81 -14.40 -12.36 6.36
CA LEU A 81 -15.09 -13.38 5.57
C LEU A 81 -14.10 -14.32 4.88
N MET A 82 -13.07 -13.76 4.24
CA MET A 82 -12.07 -14.55 3.52
C MET A 82 -11.24 -15.41 4.47
N VAL A 83 -10.81 -14.86 5.61
CA VAL A 83 -10.08 -15.63 6.63
C VAL A 83 -10.97 -16.71 7.24
N SER A 84 -12.25 -16.43 7.49
CA SER A 84 -13.17 -17.45 8.01
C SER A 84 -13.41 -18.58 7.02
N ASP A 85 -13.57 -18.26 5.73
CA ASP A 85 -13.74 -19.26 4.68
C ASP A 85 -12.45 -20.07 4.46
N LEU A 86 -11.28 -19.42 4.52
CA LEU A 86 -9.97 -20.10 4.52
C LEU A 86 -9.88 -21.10 5.66
N LEU A 87 -10.14 -20.68 6.90
CA LEU A 87 -10.08 -21.54 8.08
C LEU A 87 -11.13 -22.65 8.08
N ARG A 88 -12.28 -22.43 7.42
CA ARG A 88 -13.28 -23.49 7.23
C ARG A 88 -12.77 -24.57 6.28
N ARG A 89 -12.05 -24.19 5.22
CA ARG A 89 -11.49 -25.13 4.22
C ARG A 89 -10.19 -25.77 4.67
N ARG A 90 -9.41 -25.05 5.47
CA ARG A 90 -8.08 -25.41 5.96
C ARG A 90 -7.95 -25.09 7.45
N PRO A 91 -8.65 -25.83 8.32
CA PRO A 91 -8.61 -25.60 9.75
C PRO A 91 -7.21 -25.76 10.36
N GLU A 92 -6.33 -26.51 9.71
CA GLU A 92 -4.93 -26.72 10.11
C GLU A 92 -4.08 -25.43 10.09
N LEU A 93 -4.50 -24.40 9.38
CA LEU A 93 -3.83 -23.09 9.35
C LEU A 93 -4.25 -22.19 10.52
N GLY A 94 -5.31 -22.59 11.23
CA GLY A 94 -5.87 -21.82 12.34
C GLY A 94 -5.09 -21.99 13.62
N VAL A 95 -5.00 -20.90 14.40
CA VAL A 95 -4.57 -21.03 15.80
C VAL A 95 -5.60 -21.90 16.50
N SER A 96 -5.19 -23.10 16.91
CA SER A 96 -6.06 -23.96 17.71
C SER A 96 -6.46 -23.20 18.98
N PRO A 97 -7.74 -23.19 19.37
CA PRO A 97 -8.12 -22.64 20.65
C PRO A 97 -7.38 -23.45 21.72
N GLN A 98 -6.37 -22.84 22.34
CA GLN A 98 -5.76 -23.41 23.53
C GLN A 98 -6.89 -23.53 24.55
N LYS A 99 -7.16 -24.76 24.98
CA LYS A 99 -8.03 -25.06 26.11
C LYS A 99 -7.57 -24.32 27.36
#